data_AF-A0A952EVK2-F1
#
_entry.id   AF-A0A952EVK2-F1
#
_cell.length_a   1.000
_cell.length_b   1.000
_cell.length_c   1.000
_cell.angle_alpha   90.00
_cell.angle_beta   90.00
_cell.angle_gamma   90.00
#
_symmetry.space_group_name_H-M   'P 1'
#
loop_
_entity.id
_entity.type
_entity.pdbx_description
1 polymer ?
#
loop_
_entity_poly.entity_id
_entity_poly.type
_entity_poly.pdbx_seq_one_letter_code
_entity_poly.pdbx_strand_id
1 'polypeptide(L)' 'MRTFNVALLVAAIAVFSSSGLAGAAPKDYCADVKGGNTGRTCEIQLADAGYNVNISIPLDYP' A
#
# COMPACT_ATOMS: atom_id res chain seq x y z
N MET A 1 14.02 43.04 -6.57
CA MET A 1 14.33 42.27 -5.35
C MET A 1 13.16 41.42 -4.84
N ARG A 2 11.90 41.89 -4.86
CA ARG A 2 10.73 41.09 -4.39
C ARG A 2 10.37 39.88 -5.27
N THR A 3 10.61 39.93 -6.57
CA THR A 3 10.25 38.86 -7.53
C THR A 3 11.13 37.62 -7.42
N PHE A 4 12.41 37.79 -7.09
CA PHE A 4 13.37 36.69 -6.95
C PHE A 4 13.05 35.77 -5.76
N ASN A 5 12.51 36.31 -4.67
CA ASN A 5 12.11 35.52 -3.50
C ASN A 5 10.89 34.64 -3.76
N VAL A 6 9.96 35.09 -4.62
CA VAL A 6 8.75 34.32 -4.96
C VAL A 6 9.12 33.11 -5.84
N ALA A 7 10.05 33.28 -6.78
CA ALA A 7 10.51 32.19 -7.64
C ALA A 7 11.20 31.06 -6.85
N LEU A 8 11.99 31.41 -5.82
CA LEU A 8 12.66 30.45 -4.94
C LEU A 8 11.66 29.65 -4.09
N LEU A 9 10.61 30.31 -3.58
CA LEU A 9 9.55 29.65 -2.81
C LEU A 9 8.78 28.63 -3.68
N VAL A 10 8.42 28.99 -4.91
CA VAL A 10 7.72 28.08 -5.83
C VAL A 10 8.59 26.88 -6.22
N ALA A 11 9.87 27.11 -6.47
CA ALA A 11 10.81 26.03 -6.81
C ALA A 11 11.01 25.04 -5.65
N ALA A 12 11.06 25.53 -4.40
CA ALA A 12 11.18 24.66 -3.23
C ALA A 12 9.95 23.74 -3.08
N ILE A 13 8.73 24.28 -3.22
CA ILE A 13 7.49 23.50 -3.07
C ILE A 13 7.41 22.37 -4.10
N ALA A 14 7.86 22.62 -5.34
CA ALA A 14 7.85 21.63 -6.42
C ALA A 14 8.77 20.41 -6.12
N VAL A 15 9.91 20.63 -5.46
CA VAL A 15 10.87 19.58 -5.12
C VAL A 15 10.41 18.73 -3.92
N PHE A 16 9.67 19.33 -2.98
CA PHE A 16 9.11 18.60 -1.83
C PHE A 16 7.76 17.92 -2.12
N SER A 17 7.03 18.37 -3.15
CA SER A 17 5.79 17.71 -3.59
C SER A 17 6.04 16.41 -4.36
N SER A 18 7.25 16.19 -4.86
CA SER A 18 7.70 14.93 -5.42
C SER A 18 8.26 14.00 -4.36
N SER A 19 7.56 13.85 -3.22
CA SER A 19 7.68 12.65 -2.42
C SER A 19 7.15 11.51 -3.28
N GLY A 20 8.01 11.00 -4.16
CA GLY A 20 7.77 9.77 -4.89
C GLY A 20 7.36 8.75 -3.85
N LEU A 21 6.10 8.34 -3.92
CA LEU A 21 5.60 7.19 -3.19
C LEU A 21 6.56 6.06 -3.59
N ALA A 22 7.49 5.73 -2.71
CA ALA A 22 8.31 4.56 -2.87
C ALA A 22 7.31 3.40 -2.82
N GLY A 23 6.81 3.00 -3.98
CA GLY A 23 5.93 1.86 -4.12
C GLY A 23 6.71 0.68 -3.60
N ALA A 24 6.32 0.17 -2.44
CA ALA A 24 6.87 -1.08 -1.95
C ALA A 24 6.66 -2.12 -3.05
N ALA A 25 7.69 -2.91 -3.34
CA ALA A 25 7.54 -4.04 -4.25
C ALA A 25 6.32 -4.88 -3.82
N PRO A 26 5.51 -5.41 -4.76
CA PRO A 26 4.30 -6.16 -4.43
C PRO A 26 4.63 -7.23 -3.38
N LYS A 27 4.11 -7.05 -2.17
CA LYS A 27 4.28 -8.00 -1.08
C LYS A 27 3.24 -9.09 -1.28
N ASP A 28 3.69 -10.35 -1.29
CA ASP A 28 2.78 -11.49 -1.31
C ASP A 28 2.22 -11.72 0.10
N TYR A 29 1.31 -10.83 0.53
CA TYR A 29 0.65 -10.91 1.84
C TYR A 29 -0.09 -12.23 2.00
N CYS A 30 -0.57 -12.81 0.90
CA CYS A 30 -1.32 -14.06 0.93
C CYS A 30 -0.45 -15.23 1.38
N ALA A 31 0.78 -15.32 0.86
CA ALA A 31 1.76 -16.31 1.26
C ALA A 31 2.19 -16.11 2.73
N ASP A 32 2.40 -14.87 3.16
CA ASP A 32 2.83 -14.54 4.53
C ASP A 32 1.81 -15.02 5.58
N VAL A 33 0.51 -14.93 5.28
CA VAL A 33 -0.57 -15.38 6.18
C VAL A 33 -1.06 -16.81 5.90
N LYS A 34 -0.37 -17.54 5.02
CA LYS A 34 -0.73 -18.91 4.62
C LYS A 34 -2.17 -19.03 4.10
N GLY A 35 -2.64 -17.98 3.42
CA GLY A 35 -3.94 -17.92 2.77
C GLY A 35 -3.99 -18.70 1.46
N GLY A 36 -5.20 -19.01 1.00
CA GLY A 36 -5.47 -19.63 -0.29
C GLY A 36 -5.65 -18.57 -1.37
N ASN A 37 -4.80 -18.59 -2.39
CA ASN A 37 -4.94 -17.71 -3.56
C ASN A 37 -5.98 -18.29 -4.54
N THR A 38 -7.02 -17.51 -4.87
CA THR A 38 -8.10 -17.88 -5.80
C THR A 38 -7.89 -17.34 -7.22
N GLY A 39 -6.77 -16.66 -7.47
CA GLY A 39 -6.44 -15.97 -8.72
C GLY A 39 -6.88 -14.50 -8.75
N ARG A 40 -7.71 -14.05 -7.80
CA ARG A 40 -8.13 -12.64 -7.66
C ARG A 40 -8.17 -12.16 -6.22
N THR A 41 -8.43 -13.07 -5.30
CA THR A 41 -8.40 -12.81 -3.87
C THR A 41 -7.50 -13.81 -3.16
N CYS A 42 -6.94 -13.37 -2.05
CA CYS A 42 -6.43 -14.23 -1.01
C CYS A 42 -7.54 -14.49 0.02
N GLU A 43 -7.90 -15.75 0.20
CA GLU A 43 -8.85 -16.19 1.21
C GLU A 43 -8.10 -16.78 2.40
N ILE A 44 -8.35 -16.26 3.60
CA ILE A 44 -7.85 -16.86 4.85
C ILE A 44 -9.03 -17.52 5.56
N GLN A 45 -8.92 -18.83 5.73
CA GLN A 45 -9.90 -19.65 6.46
C GLN A 45 -9.20 -20.25 7.67
N LEU A 46 -9.59 -19.81 8.86
CA LEU A 46 -9.13 -20.35 10.14
C LEU A 46 -10.34 -20.80 10.96
N ALA A 47 -10.30 -22.05 11.40
CA ALA A 47 -11.34 -22.63 12.24
C ALA A 47 -10.71 -23.15 13.53
N ASP A 48 -11.12 -22.58 14.65
CA ASP A 48 -10.70 -22.99 15.98
C ASP A 48 -11.92 -23.35 16.84
N ALA A 49 -11.69 -23.94 18.01
CA ALA A 49 -12.77 -24.28 18.93
C ALA A 49 -13.41 -23.00 19.50
N GLY A 50 -14.53 -22.59 18.92
CA GLY A 50 -15.35 -21.47 19.39
C GLY A 50 -15.43 -20.27 18.44
N TYR A 51 -14.67 -20.27 17.35
CA TYR A 51 -14.80 -19.23 16.33
C TYR A 51 -14.34 -19.70 14.95
N ASN A 52 -14.81 -18.98 13.94
CA ASN A 52 -14.33 -19.12 12.57
C ASN A 52 -13.95 -17.73 12.05
N VAL A 53 -12.81 -17.66 11.35
CA VAL A 53 -12.35 -16.46 10.68
C VAL A 53 -12.34 -16.75 9.18
N ASN A 54 -13.06 -15.92 8.44
CA ASN A 54 -13.05 -15.89 6.99
C ASN A 54 -12.69 -14.47 6.53
N ILE A 55 -11.51 -14.29 5.94
CA ILE A 55 -11.02 -13.01 5.44
C ILE A 55 -10.78 -13.13 3.94
N SER A 56 -11.24 -12.14 3.19
CA SER A 56 -10.99 -12.01 1.75
C SER A 56 -10.21 -10.73 1.49
N ILE A 57 -9.06 -10.85 0.84
CA ILE A 57 -8.15 -9.74 0.51
C ILE A 57 -7.93 -9.74 -1.00
N PRO A 58 -8.11 -8.63 -1.72
CA PRO A 58 -7.73 -8.55 -3.14
C PRO A 58 -6.22 -8.77 -3.30
N LEU A 59 -5.80 -9.44 -4.39
CA LEU A 59 -4.37 -9.69 -4.65
C LEU A 59 -3.58 -8.41 -4.96
N ASP A 60 -4.27 -7.33 -5.30
CA ASP A 60 -3.75 -5.99 -5.51
C ASP A 60 -3.55 -5.16 -4.22
N TYR A 61 -3.75 -5.75 -3.02
CA TYR A 61 -3.61 -5.11 -1.71
C TYR A 61 -2.12 -4.92 -1.26
N PRO A 62 -1.73 -3.85 -0.52
CA PRO A 62 -2.56 -2.88 0.19
C PRO A 62 -3.46 -2.02 -0.71
#